data_AF-H1YDT1-F1
#
_entry.id   AF-H1YDT1-F1
#
_cell.length_a   1.000
_cell.length_b   1.000
_cell.length_c   1.000
_cell.angle_alpha   90.00
_cell.angle_beta   90.00
_cell.angle_gamma   90.00
#
_symmetry.space_group_name_H-M   'P 1'
#
loop_
_entity.id
_entity.type
_entity.pdbx_description
1 polymer ?
#
loop_
_entity_poly.entity_id
_entity_poly.type
_entity_poly.pdbx_seq_one_letter_code
_entity_poly.pdbx_strand_id
1 'polypeptide(L)'
;MLVLTIFYIVGIVCVLLSLYLSYWRGKRKFNRRNMAGLEVFKSYESSVFSTLLENCAAFLSTFLIIIGLIILLAAIFDKDDIVKITHW
;
A
#
# COMPACT_ATOMS: atom_id res chain seq x y z
N MET A 1 14.97 5.73 22.27
CA MET A 1 14.86 6.69 21.14
C MET A 1 15.10 6.04 19.78
N LEU A 2 16.25 5.42 19.50
CA LEU A 2 16.57 4.87 18.17
C LEU A 2 15.56 3.83 17.63
N VAL A 3 15.09 2.93 18.50
CA VAL A 3 14.16 1.86 18.13
C VAL A 3 12.80 2.41 17.67
N LEU A 4 12.23 3.37 18.41
CA LEU A 4 10.98 4.05 18.06
C LEU A 4 11.06 4.76 16.71
N THR A 5 12.14 5.48 16.45
CA THR A 5 12.33 6.16 15.16
C THR A 5 12.37 5.20 13.98
N ILE A 6 12.93 4.00 14.16
CA ILE A 6 12.96 2.96 13.12
C ILE A 6 11.53 2.47 12.81
N PHE A 7 10.70 2.22 13.82
CA PHE A 7 9.31 1.80 13.62
C PHE A 7 8.49 2.84 12.85
N TYR A 8 8.65 4.13 13.14
CA TYR A 8 8.01 5.19 12.38
C TYR A 8 8.46 5.23 10.91
N ILE A 9 9.77 5.15 10.67
CA ILE A 9 10.31 5.13 9.30
C ILE A 9 9.78 3.94 8.52
N VAL A 10 9.82 2.74 9.10
CA VAL A 10 9.32 1.51 8.47
C VAL A 10 7.81 1.61 8.18
N GLY A 11 7.02 2.10 9.13
CA GLY A 11 5.58 2.29 8.96
C GLY A 11 5.25 3.25 7.81
N ILE A 12 5.91 4.41 7.76
CA ILE A 12 5.72 5.42 6.70
C ILE A 12 6.12 4.84 5.33
N VAL A 13 7.29 4.20 5.24
CA VAL A 13 7.77 3.60 3.98
C VAL A 13 6.79 2.53 3.49
N CYS A 14 6.27 1.69 4.39
CA CYS A 14 5.31 0.65 4.06
C CYS A 14 4.01 1.23 3.49
N VAL A 15 3.47 2.29 4.11
CA VAL A 15 2.29 3.00 3.62
C VAL A 15 2.55 3.65 2.25
N LEU A 16 3.67 4.34 2.07
CA LEU A 16 4.04 4.94 0.79
C LEU A 16 4.17 3.90 -0.33
N LEU A 17 4.80 2.76 -0.04
CA LEU A 17 4.93 1.65 -0.99
C LEU A 17 3.55 1.10 -1.40
N SER A 18 2.64 0.94 -0.43
CA SER A 18 1.27 0.47 -0.67
C SER A 18 0.47 1.44 -1.55
N LEU A 19 0.60 2.75 -1.32
CA LEU A 19 -0.03 3.78 -2.15
C LEU A 19 0.55 3.79 -3.56
N TYR A 20 1.87 3.66 -3.70
CA TYR A 20 2.54 3.57 -4.99
C TYR A 20 2.05 2.36 -5.80
N LEU A 21 1.95 1.18 -5.18
CA LEU A 21 1.40 -0.03 -5.80
C LEU A 21 -0.06 0.16 -6.25
N SER A 22 -0.89 0.78 -5.40
CA SER A 22 -2.28 1.11 -5.75
C SER A 22 -2.37 2.09 -6.93
N TYR A 23 -1.55 3.13 -6.94
CA TYR A 23 -1.48 4.09 -8.05
C TYR A 23 -1.01 3.42 -9.34
N TRP A 24 0.04 2.59 -9.27
CA TRP A 24 0.59 1.91 -10.43
C TRP A 24 -0.44 0.98 -11.07
N ARG A 25 -1.22 0.24 -10.27
CA ARG A 25 -2.35 -0.57 -10.75
C ARG A 25 -3.41 0.29 -11.45
N GLY A 26 -3.79 1.42 -10.84
CA GLY A 26 -4.74 2.38 -11.43
C GLY A 26 -4.26 2.94 -12.77
N LYS A 27 -2.97 3.28 -12.87
CA LYS A 27 -2.33 3.79 -14.09
C LYS A 27 -2.31 2.74 -15.21
N ARG A 28 -2.00 1.48 -14.88
CA ARG A 28 -2.04 0.36 -15.84
C ARG A 28 -3.45 0.15 -16.38
N LYS A 29 -4.47 0.21 -15.52
CA LYS A 29 -5.87 0.09 -15.92
C LYS A 29 -6.32 1.25 -16.80
N PHE A 30 -5.93 2.48 -16.46
CA PHE A 30 -6.25 3.67 -17.24
C PHE A 30 -5.63 3.62 -18.65
N ASN A 31 -4.35 3.26 -18.74
CA ASN A 31 -3.62 3.21 -20.02
C ASN A 31 -4.13 2.11 -20.98
N ARG A 32 -4.99 1.18 -20.53
CA ARG A 32 -5.62 0.16 -21.40
C ARG A 32 -7.02 0.55 -21.90
N ARG A 33 -7.56 1.69 -21.48
CA ARG A 33 -8.89 2.15 -21.89
C ARG A 33 -8.79 2.98 -23.16
N ASN A 34 -9.68 2.72 -24.12
CA ASN A 34 -9.87 3.54 -25.32
C ASN A 34 -10.64 4.84 -24.99
N MET A 35 -10.81 5.75 -25.96
CA MET A 35 -11.65 6.97 -25.87
C MET A 35 -13.07 6.69 -25.36
N ALA A 36 -13.62 5.50 -25.59
CA ALA A 36 -14.92 5.07 -25.08
C ALA A 36 -14.89 4.46 -23.66
N GLY A 37 -13.74 4.43 -22.99
CA GLY A 37 -13.56 3.83 -21.66
C GLY A 37 -13.48 2.30 -21.63
N LEU A 38 -13.56 1.64 -22.78
CA LEU A 38 -13.49 0.18 -22.91
C LEU A 38 -12.05 -0.32 -22.84
N GLU A 39 -11.81 -1.39 -22.08
CA GLU A 39 -10.53 -2.09 -22.04
C GLU A 39 -10.33 -2.91 -23.32
N VAL A 40 -9.29 -2.60 -24.09
CA VAL A 40 -8.98 -3.29 -25.35
C VAL A 40 -7.85 -4.29 -25.09
N PHE A 41 -8.18 -5.59 -25.18
CA PHE A 41 -7.20 -6.66 -25.09
C PHE A 41 -6.92 -7.25 -26.48
N LYS A 42 -5.65 -7.51 -26.78
CA LYS A 42 -5.25 -8.10 -28.07
C LYS A 42 -5.60 -9.60 -28.18
N SER A 43 -5.72 -10.29 -27.05
CA SER A 43 -5.95 -11.75 -27.01
C SER A 43 -6.60 -12.15 -25.69
N TYR A 44 -7.37 -13.25 -25.71
CA TYR A 44 -8.05 -13.79 -24.52
C TYR A 44 -7.07 -14.15 -23.40
N GLU A 45 -5.95 -14.80 -23.73
CA GLU A 45 -4.90 -15.20 -22.77
C GLU A 45 -4.26 -13.98 -22.08
N SER A 46 -4.00 -12.91 -22.83
CA SER A 46 -3.45 -11.66 -22.29
C SER A 46 -4.41 -10.97 -21.31
N SER A 47 -5.72 -11.07 -21.55
CA SER A 47 -6.73 -10.52 -20.64
C SER A 47 -6.71 -11.27 -19.31
N VAL A 48 -6.71 -12.61 -19.36
CA VAL A 48 -6.72 -13.45 -18.16
C VAL A 48 -5.44 -13.24 -17.34
N PHE A 49 -4.27 -13.26 -17.98
CA PHE A 49 -3.00 -13.08 -17.27
C PHE A 49 -2.88 -11.68 -16.63
N SER A 50 -3.30 -10.63 -17.33
CA SER A 50 -3.26 -9.27 -16.78
C SER A 50 -4.24 -9.08 -15.62
N THR A 51 -5.44 -9.66 -15.71
CA THR A 51 -6.45 -9.60 -14.64
C THR A 51 -6.00 -10.36 -13.40
N LEU A 52 -5.35 -11.52 -13.57
CA LEU A 52 -4.78 -12.30 -12.46
C LEU A 52 -3.70 -11.50 -11.73
N LEU A 53 -2.74 -10.92 -12.45
CA LEU A 53 -1.69 -10.08 -11.86
C LEU A 53 -2.27 -8.85 -11.14
N GLU A 54 -3.31 -8.24 -11.70
CA GLU A 54 -3.97 -7.10 -11.07
C GLU A 54 -4.70 -7.47 -9.79
N ASN A 55 -5.37 -8.63 -9.74
CA ASN A 55 -6.00 -9.12 -8.52
C ASN A 55 -4.96 -9.46 -7.45
N CYS A 56 -3.85 -10.13 -7.82
CA CYS A 56 -2.75 -10.40 -6.89
C CYS A 56 -2.13 -9.10 -6.35
N ALA A 57 -1.87 -8.12 -7.22
CA ALA A 57 -1.35 -6.81 -6.81
C ALA A 57 -2.36 -6.00 -5.98
N ALA A 58 -3.66 -6.15 -6.25
CA ALA A 58 -4.72 -5.56 -5.43
C ALA A 58 -4.74 -6.14 -4.03
N PHE A 59 -4.70 -7.46 -3.92
CA PHE A 59 -4.65 -8.15 -2.64
C PHE A 59 -3.39 -7.76 -1.86
N LEU A 60 -2.21 -7.82 -2.49
CA LEU A 60 -0.94 -7.46 -1.85
C LEU A 60 -0.93 -6.00 -1.38
N SER A 61 -1.43 -5.08 -2.20
CA SER A 61 -1.50 -3.66 -1.82
C SER A 61 -2.42 -3.42 -0.64
N THR A 62 -3.56 -4.12 -0.57
CA THR A 62 -4.51 -4.02 0.56
C THR A 62 -3.92 -4.62 1.84
N PHE A 63 -3.22 -5.76 1.75
CA PHE A 63 -2.52 -6.31 2.92
C PHE A 63 -1.45 -5.36 3.44
N LEU A 64 -0.66 -4.79 2.51
CA LEU A 64 0.44 -3.91 2.87
C LEU A 64 -0.03 -2.61 3.54
N ILE A 65 -1.16 -2.03 3.09
CA ILE A 65 -1.70 -0.81 3.70
C ILE A 65 -2.20 -1.07 5.13
N ILE A 66 -2.85 -2.23 5.36
CA ILE A 66 -3.34 -2.63 6.68
C ILE A 66 -2.17 -2.83 7.64
N ILE A 67 -1.14 -3.58 7.22
CA ILE A 67 0.05 -3.82 8.04
C ILE A 67 0.77 -2.51 8.37
N GLY A 68 0.95 -1.63 7.38
CA GLY A 68 1.58 -0.32 7.59
C GLY A 68 0.83 0.55 8.61
N LEU A 69 -0.51 0.56 8.54
CA LEU A 69 -1.37 1.27 9.49
C LEU A 69 -1.26 0.70 10.91
N ILE A 70 -1.27 -0.62 11.07
CA ILE A 70 -1.13 -1.28 12.38
C ILE A 70 0.22 -0.92 13.02
N ILE A 71 1.31 -0.95 12.25
CA ILE A 71 2.65 -0.60 12.75
C ILE A 71 2.70 0.86 13.20
N LEU A 72 2.13 1.78 12.42
CA LEU A 72 2.07 3.19 12.79
C LEU A 72 1.24 3.41 14.05
N LEU A 73 0.09 2.76 14.15
CA LEU A 73 -0.78 2.87 15.30
C LEU A 73 -0.08 2.38 16.58
N ALA A 74 0.58 1.22 16.51
CA ALA A 74 1.35 0.68 17.62
C ALA A 74 2.50 1.61 18.06
N ALA A 75 3.21 2.22 17.09
CA ALA A 75 4.28 3.16 17.39
C ALA A 75 3.76 4.45 18.08
N ILE A 76 2.56 4.91 17.74
CA ILE A 76 1.93 6.07 18.38
C ILE A 76 1.56 5.75 19.84
N PHE A 77 0.91 4.60 20.10
CA PHE A 77 0.54 4.21 21.45
C PHE A 77 1.76 4.05 22.38
N ASP A 78 2.84 3.43 21.92
CA ASP A 78 4.07 3.25 22.72
C ASP A 78 4.72 4.60 23.10
N LYS A 79 4.61 5.60 22.21
CA LYS A 79 5.12 6.95 22.48
C LYS A 79 4.37 7.64 23.63
N ASP A 80 3.05 7.50 23.68
CA ASP A 80 2.22 8.18 24.69
C ASP A 80 2.52 7.68 26.11
N ASP A 81 2.89 6.42 26.26
CA ASP A 81 3.26 5.85 27.55
C ASP A 81 4.66 6.30 28.01
N ILE A 82 5.61 6.43 27.07
CA ILE A 82 6.95 6.97 27.39
C ILE A 82 6.86 8.43 27.83
N VAL A 83 6.07 9.26 27.14
CA VAL A 83 5.92 10.69 27.45
C VAL A 83 5.40 10.90 28.88
N LYS A 84 4.43 10.09 29.32
CA LYS A 84 3.90 10.13 30.70
C LYS A 84 4.94 9.78 31.77
N ILE A 85 5.88 8.88 31.47
CA ILE A 85 6.95 8.48 32.40
C ILE A 85 8.01 9.57 32.55
N THR A 86 8.25 10.37 31.51
CA THR A 86 9.25 11.45 31.55
C THR A 86 8.78 12.76 32.20
N HIS A 87 7.48 12.93 32.45
CA HIS A 87 6.89 14.20 32.95
C HIS A 87 6.63 14.25 34.47
N TRP A 88 7.48 13.61 35.28
CA TRP A 88 7.49 13.76 36.76
C TRP A 88 8.57 14.75 37.21
#